data_AF-A0AAU2T0C0-F1
#
_entry.id   AF-A0AAU2T0C0-F1
#
_cell.length_a   1.000
_cell.length_b   1.000
_cell.length_c   1.000
_cell.angle_alpha   90.00
_cell.angle_beta   90.00
_cell.angle_gamma   90.00
#
_symmetry.space_group_name_H-M   'P 1'
#
loop_
_entity.id
_entity.type
_entity.pdbx_description
1 polymer ?
#
loop_
_entity_poly.entity_id
_entity_poly.type
_entity_poly.pdbx_seq_one_letter_code
_entity_poly.pdbx_strand_id
1 'polypeptide(L)'
;MPFIAVAEAHVLRSLRSLGLRMSEIREAAAAVRDAFDTPYGLVSQRIATDGVDIFIEHGRGDLRRARDGQVPIQDAVSDYLRYLTWEPGDDFPSSLRLRQYPDSVPVVIDPRFGHGLPVVAANRVTVRAITDLWEAGEAVEDIAYDYDMTPEQVDALCRAVVHLAA
;
A
#
# COMPACT_ATOMS: atom_id res chain seq x y z
N MET A 1 6.79 15.02 0.49
CA MET A 1 6.21 14.07 1.46
C MET A 1 7.18 12.89 1.59
N PRO A 2 7.61 12.50 2.79
CA PRO A 2 8.45 11.31 2.97
C PRO A 2 7.64 10.02 2.72
N PHE A 3 8.32 8.93 2.32
CA PHE A 3 7.67 7.63 2.03
C PHE A 3 6.83 7.12 3.20
N ILE A 4 7.34 7.25 4.43
CA ILE A 4 6.64 6.80 5.64
C ILE A 4 5.25 7.46 5.80
N ALA A 5 5.09 8.72 5.37
CA ALA A 5 3.80 9.39 5.38
C ALA A 5 2.87 8.88 4.27
N VAL A 6 3.42 8.40 3.14
CA VAL A 6 2.65 7.73 2.08
C VAL A 6 2.17 6.36 2.57
N ALA A 7 3.03 5.61 3.26
CA ALA A 7 2.67 4.35 3.89
C ALA A 7 1.56 4.54 4.96
N GLU A 8 1.68 5.56 5.81
CA GLU A 8 0.66 5.87 6.81
C GLU A 8 -0.67 6.29 6.15
N ALA A 9 -0.62 7.11 5.10
CA ALA A 9 -1.79 7.48 4.33
C ALA A 9 -2.47 6.28 3.67
N HIS A 10 -1.71 5.27 3.23
CA HIS A 10 -2.25 4.00 2.73
C HIS A 10 -3.07 3.30 3.82
N VAL A 11 -2.52 3.14 5.03
CA VAL A 11 -3.23 2.51 6.16
C VAL A 11 -4.49 3.28 6.51
N LEU A 12 -4.42 4.60 6.66
CA LEU A 12 -5.56 5.46 6.96
C LEU A 12 -6.67 5.40 5.90
N ARG A 13 -6.28 5.41 4.61
CA ARG A 13 -7.23 5.28 3.48
C ARG A 13 -7.93 3.93 3.51
N SER A 14 -7.19 2.87 3.83
CA SER A 14 -7.74 1.53 3.91
C SER A 14 -8.72 1.36 5.08
N LEU A 15 -8.39 1.91 6.25
CA LEU A 15 -9.31 1.98 7.39
C LEU A 15 -10.61 2.72 7.04
N ARG A 16 -10.52 3.84 6.31
CA ARG A 16 -11.70 4.55 5.81
C ARG A 16 -12.57 3.68 4.89
N SER A 17 -11.97 2.79 4.10
CA SER A 17 -12.72 1.91 3.19
C SER A 17 -13.56 0.84 3.93
N LEU A 18 -13.28 0.62 5.21
CA LEU A 18 -14.08 -0.25 6.09
C LEU A 18 -15.34 0.44 6.66
N GLY A 19 -15.66 1.66 6.24
CA GLY A 19 -16.83 2.40 6.74
C GLY A 19 -16.61 3.15 8.04
N LEU A 20 -15.38 3.22 8.53
CA LEU A 20 -15.03 3.97 9.74
C LEU A 20 -15.15 5.48 9.53
N ARG A 21 -15.67 6.20 10.53
CA ARG A 21 -15.74 7.66 10.47
C ARG A 21 -14.35 8.26 10.64
N MET A 22 -14.10 9.37 9.95
CA MET A 22 -12.81 10.06 10.01
C MET A 22 -12.41 10.52 11.42
N SER A 23 -13.38 10.81 12.29
CA SER A 23 -13.12 11.15 13.69
C SER A 23 -12.59 9.96 14.49
N GLU A 24 -13.13 8.76 14.25
CA GLU A 24 -12.75 7.53 14.95
C GLU A 24 -11.36 7.07 14.53
N ILE A 25 -11.09 7.12 13.22
CA ILE A 25 -9.75 6.85 12.67
C ILE A 25 -8.73 7.80 13.30
N ARG A 26 -9.07 9.08 13.46
CA ARG A 26 -8.16 10.08 14.04
C ARG A 26 -7.87 9.83 15.52
N GLU A 27 -8.89 9.49 16.30
CA GLU A 27 -8.78 9.18 17.73
C GLU A 27 -7.91 7.93 17.94
N ALA A 28 -8.21 6.84 17.25
CA ALA A 28 -7.43 5.60 17.35
C ALA A 28 -5.99 5.78 16.83
N ALA A 29 -5.78 6.53 15.75
CA ALA A 29 -4.45 6.86 15.26
C ALA A 29 -3.64 7.70 16.26
N ALA A 30 -4.28 8.62 16.98
CA ALA A 30 -3.60 9.40 18.03
C ALA A 30 -3.17 8.49 19.18
N ALA A 31 -4.05 7.61 19.65
CA ALA A 31 -3.73 6.65 20.70
C ALA A 31 -2.56 5.73 20.34
N VAL A 32 -2.51 5.21 19.10
CA VAL A 32 -1.38 4.41 18.61
C VAL A 32 -0.08 5.21 18.59
N ARG A 33 -0.12 6.46 18.11
CA ARG A 33 1.07 7.33 18.07
C ARG A 33 1.61 7.62 19.46
N ASP A 34 0.72 7.90 20.42
CA ASP A 34 1.08 8.17 21.81
C ASP A 34 1.64 6.92 22.49
N ALA A 35 1.01 5.76 22.28
CA ALA A 35 1.45 4.48 22.88
C ALA A 35 2.80 3.99 22.32
N PHE A 36 3.09 4.26 21.05
CA PHE A 36 4.34 3.87 20.41
C PHE A 36 5.43 4.94 20.49
N ASP A 37 5.11 6.12 21.04
CA ASP A 37 6.00 7.28 21.10
C ASP A 37 6.59 7.64 19.73
N THR A 38 5.75 7.63 18.69
CA THR A 38 6.18 7.92 17.32
C THR A 38 5.05 8.51 16.48
N PRO A 39 5.33 9.53 15.65
CA PRO A 39 4.33 10.11 14.77
C PRO A 39 3.83 9.14 13.68
N TYR A 40 4.52 8.01 13.45
CA TYR A 40 4.19 7.05 12.40
C TYR A 40 3.77 5.68 12.94
N GLY A 41 3.15 5.65 14.12
CA GLY A 41 2.83 4.40 14.83
C GLY A 41 1.93 3.43 14.05
N LEU A 42 1.12 3.93 13.12
CA LEU A 42 0.25 3.11 12.26
C LEU A 42 1.01 2.27 11.21
N VAL A 43 2.29 2.53 11.01
CA VAL A 43 3.15 1.77 10.09
C VAL A 43 4.43 1.26 10.77
N SER A 44 4.54 1.41 12.09
CA SER A 44 5.57 0.72 12.86
C SER A 44 5.32 -0.79 12.78
N GLN A 45 6.36 -1.62 12.81
CA GLN A 45 6.24 -3.09 12.83
C GLN A 45 5.41 -3.56 14.03
N ARG A 46 5.42 -2.77 15.13
CA ARG A 46 4.64 -2.98 16.35
C ARG A 46 3.13 -2.86 16.13
N ILE A 47 2.67 -2.24 15.04
CA ILE A 47 1.24 -2.11 14.73
C ILE A 47 0.58 -3.49 14.54
N ALA A 48 1.31 -4.44 13.95
CA ALA A 48 0.82 -5.78 13.66
C ALA A 48 0.74 -6.67 14.91
N THR A 49 1.54 -6.36 15.94
CA THR A 49 1.61 -7.14 17.19
C THR A 49 0.72 -6.54 18.29
N ASP A 50 0.88 -5.24 18.55
CA ASP A 50 0.29 -4.57 19.72
C ASP A 50 -0.68 -3.46 19.33
N GLY A 51 -0.53 -2.91 18.13
CA GLY A 51 -1.24 -1.70 17.73
C GLY A 51 -2.68 -1.95 17.32
N VAL A 52 -3.02 -3.16 16.87
CA VAL A 52 -4.41 -3.57 16.59
C VAL A 52 -5.25 -3.49 17.87
N ASP A 53 -4.76 -4.00 19.00
CA ASP A 53 -5.49 -3.97 20.27
C ASP A 53 -5.69 -2.53 20.76
N ILE A 54 -4.64 -1.71 20.70
CA ILE A 54 -4.72 -0.27 21.04
C ILE A 54 -5.76 0.44 20.15
N PHE A 55 -5.78 0.12 18.86
CA PHE A 55 -6.72 0.67 17.89
C PHE A 55 -8.17 0.26 18.18
N ILE A 56 -8.39 -0.98 18.65
CA ILE A 56 -9.70 -1.49 19.08
C ILE A 56 -10.16 -0.83 20.38
N GLU A 57 -9.29 -0.74 21.38
CA GLU A 57 -9.60 -0.18 22.70
C GLU A 57 -10.02 1.29 22.62
N HIS A 58 -9.33 2.06 21.79
CA HIS A 58 -9.60 3.48 21.59
C HIS A 58 -10.64 3.72 20.49
N GLY A 59 -11.12 2.65 19.88
CA GLY A 59 -12.18 2.69 18.90
C GLY A 59 -13.57 2.77 19.54
N ARG A 60 -14.33 3.80 19.20
CA ARG A 60 -15.75 3.92 19.59
C ARG A 60 -16.58 2.75 19.04
N GLY A 61 -17.79 2.55 19.57
CA GLY A 61 -18.65 1.37 19.32
C GLY A 61 -18.98 1.02 17.86
N ASP A 62 -18.63 1.86 16.88
CA ASP A 62 -18.71 1.53 15.45
C ASP A 62 -17.43 0.84 14.94
N LEU A 63 -16.25 1.06 15.53
CA LEU A 63 -15.02 0.26 15.29
C LEU A 63 -15.17 -1.21 15.75
N ARG A 64 -15.90 -1.43 16.85
CA ARG A 64 -16.34 -2.77 17.29
C ARG A 64 -17.44 -3.38 16.40
N ARG A 65 -18.14 -2.56 15.61
CA ARG A 65 -19.26 -2.95 14.71
C ARG A 65 -18.95 -2.70 13.23
N ALA A 66 -17.69 -2.43 12.86
CA ALA A 66 -17.29 -1.98 11.51
C ALA A 66 -17.23 -3.10 10.47
N ARG A 67 -17.83 -4.23 10.80
CA ARG A 67 -18.42 -5.10 9.80
C ARG A 67 -19.75 -5.52 10.34
N ASP A 68 -20.63 -5.92 9.46
CA ASP A 68 -21.91 -6.58 9.72
C ASP A 68 -21.77 -7.93 10.48
N GLY A 69 -20.87 -8.03 11.47
CA GLY A 69 -20.50 -9.22 12.23
C GLY A 69 -19.50 -10.15 11.54
N GLN A 70 -18.97 -9.83 10.35
CA GLN A 70 -18.40 -10.86 9.47
C GLN A 70 -16.86 -10.95 9.34
N VAL A 71 -16.07 -9.90 9.58
CA VAL A 71 -14.59 -10.04 9.66
C VAL A 71 -14.05 -9.15 10.79
N PRO A 72 -13.24 -9.73 11.68
CA PRO A 72 -12.48 -9.01 12.70
C PRO A 72 -11.66 -7.84 12.14
N ILE A 73 -11.67 -6.69 12.84
CA ILE A 73 -10.85 -5.52 12.47
C ILE A 73 -9.35 -5.83 12.41
N GLN A 74 -8.88 -6.80 13.19
CA GLN A 74 -7.51 -7.32 13.11
C GLN A 74 -7.17 -7.91 11.74
N ASP A 75 -8.10 -8.62 11.11
CA ASP A 75 -7.90 -9.23 9.78
C ASP A 75 -7.94 -8.13 8.72
N ALA A 76 -8.81 -7.13 8.92
CA ALA A 76 -8.87 -5.97 8.04
C ALA A 76 -7.56 -5.15 8.10
N VAL A 77 -7.04 -4.87 9.29
CA VAL A 77 -5.75 -4.17 9.47
C VAL A 77 -4.62 -5.01 8.87
N SER A 78 -4.57 -6.31 9.16
CA SER A 78 -3.57 -7.24 8.61
C SER A 78 -3.61 -7.28 7.09
N ASP A 79 -4.81 -7.25 6.49
CA ASP A 79 -5.01 -7.24 5.04
C ASP A 79 -4.43 -6.00 4.34
N TYR A 80 -4.26 -4.90 5.05
CA TYR A 80 -3.64 -3.69 4.48
C TYR A 80 -2.16 -3.61 4.81
N LEU A 81 -1.74 -4.07 5.99
CA LEU A 81 -0.33 -4.16 6.35
C LEU A 81 0.42 -5.15 5.45
N ARG A 82 -0.24 -6.18 4.90
CA ARG A 82 0.39 -7.14 3.97
C ARG A 82 0.98 -6.52 2.70
N TYR A 83 0.56 -5.30 2.35
CA TYR A 83 1.09 -4.58 1.19
C TYR A 83 2.36 -3.79 1.52
N LEU A 84 2.66 -3.58 2.80
CA LEU A 84 3.90 -2.98 3.25
C LEU A 84 4.97 -4.08 3.42
N THR A 85 6.21 -3.74 3.10
CA THR A 85 7.36 -4.63 3.33
C THR A 85 8.26 -4.00 4.36
N TRP A 86 8.63 -4.77 5.39
CA TRP A 86 9.64 -4.40 6.38
C TRP A 86 10.89 -5.25 6.14
N GLU A 87 12.06 -4.64 6.20
CA GLU A 87 13.31 -5.37 6.21
C GLU A 87 13.58 -5.94 7.61
N PRO A 88 14.34 -7.04 7.75
CA PRO A 88 14.68 -7.58 9.06
C PRO A 88 15.40 -6.55 9.93
N GLY A 89 14.81 -6.23 11.08
CA GLY A 89 15.36 -5.30 12.06
C GLY A 89 14.89 -3.85 11.91
N ASP A 90 14.11 -3.53 10.88
CA ASP A 90 13.55 -2.19 10.66
C ASP A 90 12.16 -2.07 11.30
N ASP A 91 11.94 -1.00 12.05
CA ASP A 91 10.61 -0.70 12.64
C ASP A 91 9.64 -0.12 11.60
N PHE A 92 10.11 0.42 10.49
CA PHE A 92 9.27 1.07 9.48
C PHE A 92 9.40 0.41 8.11
N PRO A 93 8.36 0.48 7.26
CA PRO A 93 8.38 -0.21 5.98
C PRO A 93 9.40 0.40 5.01
N SER A 94 9.99 -0.44 4.17
CA SER A 94 10.90 -0.07 3.08
C SER A 94 10.18 0.11 1.75
N SER A 95 9.02 -0.54 1.54
CA SER A 95 8.24 -0.40 0.32
C SER A 95 6.75 -0.65 0.54
N LEU A 96 5.94 -0.18 -0.42
CA LEU A 96 4.48 -0.34 -0.45
C LEU A 96 4.06 -0.92 -1.80
N ARG A 97 3.48 -2.12 -1.82
CA ARG A 97 2.85 -2.74 -2.98
C ARG A 97 1.50 -2.10 -3.28
N LEU A 98 1.30 -1.77 -4.55
CA LEU A 98 0.09 -1.13 -5.05
C LEU A 98 -0.94 -2.18 -5.48
N ARG A 99 -1.97 -2.37 -4.64
CA ARG A 99 -3.04 -3.38 -4.80
C ARG A 99 -3.84 -3.31 -6.10
N GLN A 100 -3.78 -2.17 -6.81
CA GLN A 100 -4.48 -1.98 -8.07
C GLN A 100 -3.77 -2.63 -9.26
N TYR A 101 -2.53 -3.05 -9.09
CA TYR A 101 -1.78 -3.81 -10.09
C TYR A 101 -1.89 -5.31 -9.80
N PRO A 102 -1.99 -6.16 -10.83
CA PRO A 102 -2.16 -7.60 -10.67
C PRO A 102 -0.90 -8.27 -10.12
N ASP A 103 -1.08 -9.44 -9.53
CA ASP A 103 0.02 -10.16 -8.88
C ASP A 103 1.08 -10.68 -9.86
N SER A 104 0.73 -10.82 -11.14
CA SER A 104 1.67 -11.19 -12.21
C SER A 104 2.70 -10.10 -12.53
N VAL A 105 2.39 -8.84 -12.25
CA VAL A 105 3.30 -7.69 -12.40
C VAL A 105 3.18 -6.77 -11.18
N PRO A 106 3.79 -7.16 -10.04
CA PRO A 106 3.71 -6.37 -8.82
C PRO A 106 4.34 -5.00 -9.03
N VAL A 107 3.59 -3.95 -8.71
CA VAL A 107 4.08 -2.57 -8.70
C VAL A 107 4.22 -2.11 -7.26
N VAL A 108 5.32 -1.44 -6.95
CA VAL A 108 5.63 -0.93 -5.61
C VAL A 108 6.00 0.55 -5.65
N ILE A 109 5.82 1.23 -4.53
CA ILE A 109 6.51 2.48 -4.21
C ILE A 109 7.66 2.09 -3.28
N ASP A 110 8.89 2.38 -3.70
CA ASP A 110 10.10 2.15 -2.91
C ASP A 110 10.96 3.43 -3.03
N PRO A 111 11.23 4.17 -1.95
CA PRO A 111 11.96 5.43 -2.02
C PRO A 111 13.41 5.29 -2.52
N ARG A 112 13.96 4.07 -2.56
CA ARG A 112 15.30 3.78 -3.10
C ARG A 112 15.34 3.81 -4.62
N PHE A 113 14.19 3.68 -5.30
CA PHE A 113 14.08 3.56 -6.75
C PHE A 113 13.03 4.53 -7.32
N GLY A 114 13.15 4.87 -8.60
CA GLY A 114 12.15 5.67 -9.32
C GLY A 114 11.82 7.03 -8.69
N HIS A 115 12.65 7.54 -7.78
CA HIS A 115 12.40 8.75 -6.99
C HIS A 115 11.03 8.75 -6.26
N GLY A 116 10.59 7.58 -5.80
CA GLY A 116 9.29 7.42 -5.11
C GLY A 116 8.09 7.34 -6.06
N LEU A 117 8.29 7.27 -7.37
CA LEU A 117 7.25 6.91 -8.33
C LEU A 117 6.96 5.40 -8.27
N PRO A 118 5.75 4.96 -8.70
CA PRO A 118 5.46 3.54 -8.87
C PRO A 118 6.42 2.87 -9.85
N VAL A 119 7.03 1.77 -9.43
CA VAL A 119 7.95 0.95 -10.22
C VAL A 119 7.50 -0.51 -10.24
N VAL A 120 7.78 -1.22 -11.31
CA VAL A 120 7.66 -2.69 -11.34
C VAL A 120 8.68 -3.28 -10.36
N ALA A 121 8.24 -4.17 -9.48
CA ALA A 121 9.04 -4.63 -8.35
C ALA A 121 10.29 -5.42 -8.76
N ALA A 122 10.22 -6.16 -9.88
CA ALA A 122 11.31 -7.02 -10.34
C ALA A 122 12.47 -6.19 -10.93
N ASN A 123 12.17 -5.31 -11.89
CA ASN A 123 13.18 -4.59 -12.68
C ASN A 123 13.39 -3.13 -12.23
N ARG A 124 12.57 -2.61 -11.30
CA ARG A 124 12.60 -1.23 -10.78
C ARG A 124 12.35 -0.14 -11.82
N VAL A 125 11.85 -0.52 -13.00
CA VAL A 125 11.46 0.41 -14.06
C VAL A 125 10.16 1.11 -13.64
N THR A 126 10.11 2.42 -13.81
CA THR A 126 8.89 3.19 -13.49
C THR A 126 7.76 2.76 -14.40
N VAL A 127 6.54 2.64 -13.84
CA VAL A 127 5.34 2.35 -14.63
C VAL A 127 5.20 3.34 -15.78
N ARG A 128 5.50 4.62 -15.52
CA ARG A 128 5.45 5.69 -16.53
C ARG A 128 6.35 5.42 -17.73
N ALA A 129 7.60 4.99 -17.51
CA ALA A 129 8.52 4.69 -18.62
C ALA A 129 7.96 3.59 -19.56
N ILE A 130 7.31 2.57 -18.99
CA ILE A 130 6.69 1.49 -19.78
C ILE A 130 5.46 2.01 -20.52
N THR A 131 4.59 2.75 -19.84
CA THR A 131 3.37 3.27 -20.46
C THR A 131 3.64 4.34 -21.50
N ASP A 132 4.66 5.17 -21.33
CA ASP A 132 5.04 6.21 -22.31
C ASP A 132 5.44 5.58 -23.65
N LEU A 133 6.17 4.44 -23.63
CA LEU A 133 6.52 3.69 -24.85
C LEU A 133 5.30 3.02 -25.48
N TRP A 134 4.45 2.39 -24.65
CA TRP A 134 3.23 1.75 -25.12
C TRP A 134 2.26 2.76 -25.77
N GLU A 135 2.09 3.93 -25.17
CA GLU A 135 1.29 5.04 -25.72
C GLU A 135 1.90 5.62 -26.99
N ALA A 136 3.22 5.59 -27.14
CA ALA A 136 3.91 5.97 -28.38
C ALA A 136 3.76 4.92 -29.50
N GLY A 137 3.18 3.76 -29.21
CA GLY A 137 2.93 2.69 -30.18
C GLY A 137 4.08 1.71 -30.36
N GLU A 138 5.03 1.68 -29.42
CA GLU A 138 6.10 0.67 -29.39
C GLU A 138 5.48 -0.74 -29.22
N ALA A 139 6.05 -1.75 -29.87
CA ALA A 139 5.53 -3.10 -29.78
C ALA A 139 5.68 -3.66 -28.35
N VAL A 140 4.67 -4.41 -27.88
CA VAL A 140 4.66 -4.99 -26.54
C VAL A 140 5.85 -5.92 -26.34
N GLU A 141 6.23 -6.65 -27.39
CA GLU A 141 7.37 -7.57 -27.40
C GLU A 141 8.71 -6.84 -27.21
N ASP A 142 8.86 -5.66 -27.84
CA ASP A 142 10.09 -4.86 -27.76
C ASP A 142 10.23 -4.24 -26.36
N ILE A 143 9.13 -3.67 -25.82
CA ILE A 143 9.08 -3.16 -24.45
C ILE A 143 9.40 -4.27 -23.43
N ALA A 144 8.83 -5.45 -23.63
CA ALA A 144 9.04 -6.60 -22.76
C ALA A 144 10.51 -7.04 -22.77
N TYR A 145 11.12 -7.10 -23.95
CA TYR A 145 12.53 -7.41 -24.11
C TYR A 145 13.43 -6.38 -23.42
N ASP A 146 13.20 -5.09 -23.65
CA ASP A 146 14.03 -4.00 -23.13
C ASP A 146 14.01 -3.91 -21.59
N TYR A 147 12.91 -4.30 -20.97
CA TYR A 147 12.72 -4.19 -19.52
C TYR A 147 12.70 -5.53 -18.77
N ASP A 148 13.13 -6.63 -19.40
CA ASP A 148 13.17 -7.96 -18.78
C ASP A 148 11.80 -8.36 -18.18
N MET A 149 10.76 -8.24 -19.00
CA MET A 149 9.38 -8.58 -18.69
C MET A 149 8.84 -9.58 -19.71
N THR A 150 7.73 -10.25 -19.39
CA THR A 150 6.97 -10.99 -20.42
C THR A 150 5.98 -10.04 -21.12
N PRO A 151 5.60 -10.30 -22.39
CA PRO A 151 4.55 -9.54 -23.06
C PRO A 151 3.26 -9.47 -22.25
N GLU A 152 2.88 -10.56 -21.57
CA GLU A 152 1.69 -10.62 -20.71
C GLU A 152 1.79 -9.68 -19.50
N GLN A 153 3.00 -9.49 -18.94
CA GLN A 153 3.22 -8.55 -17.84
C GLN A 153 3.09 -7.10 -18.31
N VAL A 154 3.64 -6.77 -19.48
CA VAL A 154 3.51 -5.43 -20.09
C VAL A 154 2.04 -5.13 -20.37
N ASP A 155 1.34 -6.07 -20.99
CA ASP A 155 -0.10 -5.98 -21.26
C ASP A 155 -0.93 -5.78 -20.00
N ALA A 156 -0.67 -6.58 -18.96
CA ALA A 156 -1.37 -6.51 -17.69
C ALA A 156 -1.12 -5.17 -16.98
N LEU A 157 0.12 -4.66 -17.05
CA LEU A 157 0.48 -3.37 -16.50
C LEU A 157 -0.26 -2.23 -17.19
N CYS A 158 -0.24 -2.19 -18.53
CA CYS A 158 -0.90 -1.14 -19.31
C CYS A 158 -2.42 -1.15 -19.13
N ARG A 159 -3.04 -2.33 -19.13
CA ARG A 159 -4.48 -2.47 -18.82
C ARG A 159 -4.83 -1.95 -17.42
N ALA A 160 -4.01 -2.25 -16.41
CA ALA A 160 -4.22 -1.73 -15.06
C ALA A 160 -4.18 -0.20 -15.01
N VAL A 161 -3.25 0.43 -15.74
CA VAL A 161 -3.14 1.89 -15.82
C VAL A 161 -4.36 2.53 -16.47
N VAL A 162 -4.84 1.97 -17.59
CA VAL A 162 -6.06 2.46 -18.26
C VAL A 162 -7.27 2.41 -17.32
N HIS A 163 -7.43 1.33 -16.56
CA HIS A 163 -8.53 1.21 -15.59
C HIS A 163 -8.43 2.21 -14.42
N LEU A 164 -7.24 2.69 -14.09
CA LEU A 164 -7.04 3.67 -13.01
C LEU A 164 -7.28 5.12 -13.45
N ALA A 165 -7.19 5.38 -14.75
CA ALA A 165 -7.44 6.69 -15.33
C ALA A 165 -8.93 6.95 -15.65
N ALA A 166 -9.76 5.90 -15.62
CA ALA A 166 -11.21 5.95 -15.84
C ALA A 166 -11.99 6.25 -14.54
#